data_AF-A0A852K6J6-F1
#
_entry.id   AF-A0A852K6J6-F1
#
_cell.length_a   1.000
_cell.length_b   1.000
_cell.length_c   1.000
_cell.angle_alpha   90.00
_cell.angle_beta   90.00
_cell.angle_gamma   90.00
#
_symmetry.space_group_name_H-M   'P 1'
#
loop_
_entity.id
_entity.type
_entity.pdbx_description
1 polymer ?
#
loop_
_entity_poly.entity_id
_entity_poly.type
_entity_poly.pdbx_seq_one_letter_code
_entity_poly.pdbx_strand_id
1 'polypeptide(L)' 'MSLTDILSPSDIAAALRDCQAPDSFSPKKFFQISGMSKKTSSQLKEIFRILDNDQSGFIEEDELK' A
#
# COMPACT_ATOMS: atom_id res chain seq x y z
N MET A 1 10.91 -7.38 -7.17
CA MET A 1 10.03 -8.46 -6.66
C MET A 1 8.60 -8.00 -6.81
N SER A 2 7.64 -8.88 -7.09
CA SER A 2 6.24 -8.47 -7.23
C SER A 2 5.64 -8.16 -5.86
N LEU A 3 4.74 -7.17 -5.79
CA LEU A 3 4.03 -6.80 -4.57
C LEU A 3 3.37 -8.01 -3.87
N THR A 4 2.90 -8.97 -4.67
CA THR A 4 2.27 -10.23 -4.25
C THR A 4 3.21 -11.26 -3.62
N ASP A 5 4.52 -11.08 -3.77
CA ASP A 5 5.55 -11.93 -3.15
C ASP A 5 5.81 -11.49 -1.70
N ILE A 6 5.61 -10.19 -1.43
CA ILE A 6 5.85 -9.57 -0.14
C ILE A 6 4.56 -9.45 0.66
N LEU A 7 3.43 -9.16 0.02
CA LEU A 7 2.13 -8.96 0.64
C LEU A 7 1.11 -9.92 0.04
N SER A 8 0.22 -10.46 0.90
CA SER A 8 -0.83 -11.33 0.41
C SER A 8 -1.79 -10.53 -0.47
N PRO A 9 -2.16 -11.03 -1.66
CA PRO A 9 -3.14 -10.36 -2.53
C PRO A 9 -4.48 -10.11 -1.81
N SER A 10 -4.86 -10.97 -0.87
CA SER A 10 -6.05 -10.80 -0.02
C SER A 10 -5.96 -9.58 0.90
N ASP A 11 -4.79 -9.34 1.52
CA ASP A 11 -4.58 -8.22 2.43
C ASP A 11 -4.54 -6.90 1.66
N ILE A 12 -3.93 -6.89 0.47
CA ILE A 12 -3.94 -5.74 -0.45
C ILE A 12 -5.38 -5.43 -0.88
N ALA A 13 -6.15 -6.45 -1.30
CA ALA A 13 -7.53 -6.27 -1.74
C ALA A 13 -8.45 -5.78 -0.60
N ALA A 14 -8.20 -6.20 0.64
CA ALA A 14 -8.90 -5.69 1.81
C ALA A 14 -8.54 -4.22 2.08
N ALA A 15 -7.24 -3.88 2.00
CA ALA A 15 -6.76 -2.52 2.20
C ALA A 15 -7.29 -1.56 1.12
N LEU A 16 -7.32 -1.99 -0.15
CA LEU A 16 -7.92 -1.24 -1.26
C LEU A 16 -9.42 -1.05 -1.09
N ARG A 17 -10.15 -2.08 -0.63
CA ARG A 17 -11.60 -1.96 -0.35
C ARG A 17 -11.91 -0.97 0.78
N ASP A 18 -11.12 -0.99 1.85
CA ASP A 18 -11.28 -0.05 2.97
C ASP A 18 -10.99 1.39 2.53
N CYS A 19 -10.02 1.52 1.62
CA CYS A 19 -9.59 2.77 1.01
C CYS A 19 -10.49 3.27 -0.14
N GLN A 20 -11.43 2.44 -0.61
CA GLN A 20 -12.29 2.74 -1.74
C GLN A 20 -13.40 3.75 -1.40
N ALA A 21 -13.63 3.99 -0.10
CA ALA A 21 -14.58 4.99 0.35
C ALA A 21 -14.02 6.41 0.10
N PRO A 22 -14.84 7.33 -0.46
CA PRO A 22 -14.42 8.71 -0.69
C PRO A 22 -13.99 9.35 0.65
N ASP A 23 -12.87 10.07 0.64
CA ASP A 23 -12.24 10.67 1.83
C ASP A 23 -11.72 9.68 2.90
N SER A 24 -11.75 8.36 2.62
CA SER A 24 -11.31 7.33 3.59
C SER A 24 -9.92 6.78 3.32
N PHE A 25 -9.28 7.18 2.21
CA PHE A 25 -7.91 6.78 1.95
C PHE A 25 -6.98 7.28 3.06
N SER A 26 -6.44 6.34 3.82
CA SER A 26 -5.56 6.61 4.93
C SER A 26 -4.33 5.72 4.79
N PRO A 27 -3.16 6.27 4.43
CA PRO A 27 -1.94 5.48 4.24
C PRO A 27 -1.66 4.62 5.47
N LYS A 28 -1.78 5.19 6.68
CA LYS A 28 -1.61 4.47 7.94
C LYS A 28 -2.49 3.22 8.06
N LYS A 29 -3.77 3.32 7.69
CA LYS A 29 -4.71 2.18 7.71
C LYS A 29 -4.36 1.19 6.62
N PHE A 30 -4.07 1.66 5.41
CA PHE A 30 -3.64 0.81 4.30
C PHE A 30 -2.43 -0.03 4.70
N PHE A 31 -1.38 0.58 5.29
CA PHE A 31 -0.20 -0.14 5.80
C PHE A 31 -0.54 -1.13 6.92
N GLN A 32 -1.57 -0.84 7.72
CA GLN A 32 -2.00 -1.71 8.81
C GLN A 32 -2.77 -2.93 8.28
N ILE A 33 -3.72 -2.71 7.37
CA ILE A 33 -4.60 -3.74 6.79
C ILE A 33 -3.83 -4.62 5.79
N SER A 34 -3.01 -4.03 4.93
CA SER A 34 -2.17 -4.76 3.97
C SER A 34 -1.10 -5.63 4.66
N GLY A 35 -0.88 -5.47 5.97
CA GLY A 35 0.14 -6.20 6.73
C GLY A 35 1.56 -5.65 6.55
N MET A 36 1.71 -4.52 5.85
CA MET A 36 2.97 -3.80 5.69
C MET A 36 3.56 -3.33 7.02
N SER A 37 2.72 -3.01 8.00
CA SER A 37 3.16 -2.65 9.36
C SER A 37 4.03 -3.73 10.05
N LYS A 38 3.95 -4.98 9.61
CA LYS A 38 4.74 -6.10 10.13
C LYS A 38 5.94 -6.46 9.24
N LYS A 39 6.15 -5.73 8.14
CA LYS A 39 7.25 -5.97 7.18
C LYS A 39 8.49 -5.18 7.60
N THR A 40 9.64 -5.61 7.07
CA THR A 40 10.91 -4.93 7.32
C THR A 40 10.99 -3.61 6.55
N SER A 41 11.82 -2.68 7.02
CA SER A 41 12.04 -1.37 6.39
C SER A 41 12.46 -1.47 4.93
N SER A 42 13.19 -2.53 4.56
CA SER A 42 13.62 -2.76 3.17
C SER A 42 12.45 -3.16 2.29
N GLN A 43 11.61 -4.09 2.75
CA GLN A 43 10.39 -4.51 2.05
C GLN A 43 9.40 -3.36 1.91
N LEU A 44 9.21 -2.60 2.99
CA LEU A 44 8.38 -1.39 2.98
C LEU A 44 8.84 -0.39 1.93
N LYS A 45 10.14 -0.12 1.82
CA LYS A 45 10.69 0.76 0.77
C LYS A 45 10.43 0.23 -0.64
N GLU A 46 10.58 -1.07 -0.84
CA GLU A 46 10.32 -1.68 -2.15
C GLU A 46 8.85 -1.56 -2.55
N ILE A 47 7.94 -1.86 -1.61
CA ILE A 47 6.50 -1.73 -1.83
C ILE A 47 6.11 -0.27 -2.06
N PHE A 48 6.60 0.64 -1.22
CA PHE A 48 6.32 2.06 -1.34
C PHE A 48 6.74 2.55 -2.72
N ARG A 49 7.93 2.17 -3.19
CA ARG A 49 8.44 2.53 -4.53
C ARG A 49 7.69 1.88 -5.71
N ILE A 50 6.91 0.83 -5.46
CA ILE A 50 6.03 0.22 -6.47
C ILE A 50 4.69 0.96 -6.53
N LEU A 51 4.19 1.43 -5.39
CA LEU A 51 2.92 2.18 -5.26
C LEU A 51 3.08 3.66 -5.65
N ASP A 52 4.19 4.27 -5.22
CA ASP A 52 4.65 5.62 -5.52
C ASP A 52 5.25 5.61 -6.93
N ASN A 53 4.37 5.82 -7.90
CA ASN A 53 4.68 5.78 -9.33
C ASN A 53 5.44 7.06 -9.74
N ASP A 54 5.17 8.18 -9.07
CA ASP A 54 5.84 9.46 -9.33
C ASP A 54 7.14 9.65 -8.52
N GLN A 55 7.42 8.76 -7.58
CA GLN A 55 8.57 8.81 -6.67
C GLN A 55 8.62 10.09 -5.83
N SER A 56 7.45 10.68 -5.55
CA SER A 56 7.31 11.86 -4.68
C SER A 56 7.65 11.55 -3.22
N GLY A 57 7.64 10.27 -2.84
CA GLY A 57 7.75 9.83 -1.45
C GLY A 57 6.42 9.84 -0.70
N PHE A 58 5.30 10.05 -1.41
CA PHE A 58 3.95 9.93 -0.91
C PHE A 58 3.17 8.95 -1.78
N ILE A 59 2.07 8.42 -1.25
CA ILE A 59 1.14 7.61 -2.04
C ILE A 59 -0.12 8.44 -2.16
N GLU A 60 -0.40 8.93 -3.36
CA GLU A 60 -1.57 9.74 -3.66
C GLU A 60 -2.77 8.88 -4.09
N GLU A 61 -3.99 9.42 -3.93
CA GLU A 61 -5.21 8.69 -4.30
C GLU A 61 -5.25 8.35 -5.80
N ASP A 62 -4.68 9.22 -6.65
CA ASP A 62 -4.54 8.99 -8.09
C ASP A 62 -3.55 7.87 -8.43
N GLU A 63 -2.59 7.56 -7.56
CA GLU A 63 -1.65 6.44 -7.73
C GLU A 63 -2.25 5.10 -7.32
N LEU A 64 -3.34 5.14 -6.56
CA LEU A 64 -4.10 3.97 -6.13
C LEU A 64 -5.22 3.56 -7.10
N LYS A 65 -5.41 4.29 -8.20
CA LYS A 65 -6.44 4.02 -9.22
C LYS A 65 -6.08 2.88 -10.17
#